data_AF-A0A8T3SYX2-F1
#
_entry.id   AF-A0A8T3SYX2-F1
#
_cell.length_a   1.000
_cell.length_b   1.000
_cell.length_c   1.000
_cell.angle_alpha   90.00
_cell.angle_beta   90.00
_cell.angle_gamma   90.00
#
_symmetry.space_group_name_H-M   'P 1'
#
loop_
_entity.id
_entity.type
_entity.pdbx_description
1 polymer ?
#
loop_
_entity_poly.entity_id
_entity_poly.type
_entity_poly.pdbx_seq_one_letter_code
_entity_poly.pdbx_strand_id
1 'polypeptide(L)'
;MLLSRHRAITRVSLAALSFTIVIAFSQQDPIQAAPEQVSLLPESLLPQNVGIAVATDDTVTLAFDAAMDPVSVESALQVLPEQKVELSWNEDHTALTVAPERLWRADERYLVVVADSSATAAGDVLRSARRFSFTTETAPAVTDFRVRLASADLPASADIPANADLLATDVVVSDSPSVRSLDAGTQPAEDAASLPPTRTIDEVSATSSISISFTDEMDTADVEAHFAISPEVAGDLTWTGGDLVFTPTERLEPAVRYTISLVGSHDGAGNALGGKGNFSFIVQRGAQLITTAPKLGASDVEPATVEMWFSSPMDVDATNEAFSLTDSSSGALVGGRLNWNEERTQLIFSPDQAFAGGRAFDVVLAAGARDADGNPVETSWTFTSKASLGGGARSTTSTRTAPMLGAPAPSDSLVGYALNQINAARAAYGFAPLWLDAGMTAAATAHAWDQVSYGYYSHTSRNGASLYGRLAAAGVAFSMASENQCHYYGMSVTDTLNWCHGAFMSEPYPGLWNHIANVLNPRWNRVGVGIGDNGSHVVITWDFAP
;
A
#
# COMPACT_ATOMS: atom_id res chain seq x y z
N MET A 1 -47.71 18.67 -34.41
CA MET A 1 -47.16 19.97 -34.85
C MET A 1 -46.03 20.32 -33.89
N LEU A 2 -44.77 20.36 -34.40
CA LEU A 2 -43.51 20.99 -33.94
C LEU A 2 -43.20 21.10 -32.41
N LEU A 3 -42.12 20.46 -31.90
CA LEU A 3 -40.74 21.01 -31.65
C LEU A 3 -40.75 22.17 -30.62
N SER A 4 -39.90 22.33 -29.59
CA SER A 4 -38.51 21.95 -29.32
C SER A 4 -38.04 22.57 -27.97
N ARG A 5 -37.41 21.77 -27.09
CA ARG A 5 -36.14 21.98 -26.35
C ARG A 5 -35.81 23.25 -25.51
N HIS A 6 -35.21 22.96 -24.33
CA HIS A 6 -33.95 23.47 -23.73
C HIS A 6 -33.94 24.34 -22.43
N ARG A 7 -33.35 23.71 -21.39
CA ARG A 7 -32.25 24.10 -20.44
C ARG A 7 -32.21 25.47 -19.74
N ALA A 8 -32.21 25.39 -18.39
CA ALA A 8 -31.33 25.93 -17.34
C ALA A 8 -30.65 27.32 -17.47
N ILE A 9 -30.57 28.06 -16.34
CA ILE A 9 -29.36 28.74 -15.81
C ILE A 9 -29.64 29.38 -14.41
N THR A 10 -28.70 29.17 -13.49
CA THR A 10 -28.50 29.72 -12.13
C THR A 10 -28.10 31.20 -12.14
N ARG A 11 -28.49 32.00 -11.12
CA ARG A 11 -27.71 33.17 -10.65
C ARG A 11 -27.85 33.42 -9.15
N VAL A 12 -26.68 33.54 -8.51
CA VAL A 12 -26.40 34.11 -7.18
C VAL A 12 -26.47 35.63 -7.25
N SER A 13 -26.90 36.31 -6.18
CA SER A 13 -26.63 37.74 -5.98
C SER A 13 -26.56 38.13 -4.50
N LEU A 14 -25.49 38.89 -4.22
CA LEU A 14 -25.01 39.51 -3.00
C LEU A 14 -25.84 40.78 -2.67
N ALA A 15 -26.03 41.12 -1.39
CA ALA A 15 -26.55 42.44 -0.98
C ALA A 15 -25.89 42.93 0.32
N ALA A 16 -25.50 44.21 0.30
CA ALA A 16 -24.75 44.96 1.31
C ALA A 16 -25.62 46.07 1.95
N LEU A 17 -25.26 46.56 3.15
CA LEU A 17 -25.67 47.84 3.77
C LEU A 17 -24.81 48.05 5.04
N SER A 18 -24.34 49.23 5.49
CA SER A 18 -24.25 50.62 5.00
C SER A 18 -23.68 51.46 6.17
N PHE A 19 -22.84 52.48 5.92
CA PHE A 19 -22.35 53.43 6.94
C PHE A 19 -22.69 54.87 6.51
N THR A 20 -23.25 55.67 7.43
CA THR A 20 -23.66 57.06 7.18
C THR A 20 -22.70 58.02 7.88
N ILE A 21 -22.19 59.00 7.13
CA ILE A 21 -21.34 60.11 7.60
C ILE A 21 -22.20 61.35 7.80
N VAL A 22 -22.02 62.06 8.93
CA VAL A 22 -22.56 63.41 9.14
C VAL A 22 -21.39 64.39 9.24
N ILE A 23 -21.43 65.43 8.39
CA ILE A 23 -20.48 66.55 8.36
C ILE A 23 -21.15 67.75 9.03
N ALA A 24 -20.43 68.44 9.92
CA ALA A 24 -20.76 69.79 10.34
C ALA A 24 -19.48 70.66 10.32
N PHE A 25 -19.56 71.82 9.67
CA PHE A 25 -18.52 72.84 9.58
C PHE A 25 -18.91 74.07 10.40
N SER A 26 -17.97 74.67 11.15
CA SER A 26 -17.92 76.12 11.35
C SER A 26 -16.55 76.63 11.85
N GLN A 27 -15.92 77.44 11.00
CA GLN A 27 -15.10 78.66 11.22
C GLN A 27 -13.79 78.64 12.06
N GLN A 28 -12.78 79.35 11.53
CA GLN A 28 -11.38 79.43 11.98
C GLN A 28 -11.09 80.61 12.93
N ASP A 29 -10.00 80.50 13.72
CA ASP A 29 -8.96 81.53 13.87
C ASP A 29 -7.60 80.84 14.22
N PRO A 30 -6.42 81.39 13.81
CA PRO A 30 -5.11 80.75 14.01
C PRO A 30 -4.28 81.35 15.16
N ILE A 31 -3.46 80.53 15.84
CA ILE A 31 -2.04 80.74 16.26
C ILE A 31 -1.63 79.73 17.38
N GLN A 32 -0.48 79.07 17.16
CA GLN A 32 0.48 78.33 18.03
C GLN A 32 0.16 78.10 19.53
N ALA A 33 0.47 76.96 20.15
CA ALA A 33 1.62 76.06 19.98
C ALA A 33 1.29 74.59 20.33
N ALA A 34 2.01 73.66 19.72
CA ALA A 34 1.99 72.22 20.02
C ALA A 34 2.41 71.93 21.48
N PRO A 35 2.01 70.78 22.06
CA PRO A 35 2.87 69.62 21.89
C PRO A 35 2.12 68.30 21.62
N GLU A 36 2.91 67.36 21.11
CA GLU A 36 2.66 65.92 21.02
C GLU A 36 1.68 65.45 19.94
N GLN A 37 2.26 65.08 18.80
CA GLN A 37 1.67 64.11 17.90
C GLN A 37 1.30 62.86 18.71
N VAL A 38 0.01 62.70 19.00
CA VAL A 38 -0.56 61.36 19.22
C VAL A 38 -0.20 60.58 17.96
N SER A 39 0.73 59.63 18.09
CA SER A 39 1.02 58.68 17.02
C SER A 39 -0.27 57.94 16.70
N LEU A 40 -0.94 58.32 15.60
CA LEU A 40 -2.09 57.62 15.03
C LEU A 40 -1.62 56.44 14.16
N LEU A 41 -0.54 55.75 14.55
CA LEU A 41 -0.28 54.44 13.99
C LEU A 41 -1.36 53.50 14.55
N PRO A 42 -2.19 52.86 13.71
CA PRO A 42 -3.10 51.84 14.22
C PRO A 42 -2.24 50.79 14.92
N GLU A 43 -2.58 50.56 16.19
CA GLU A 43 -2.04 49.44 16.93
C GLU A 43 -2.26 48.18 16.09
N SER A 44 -1.18 47.44 15.85
CA SER A 44 -1.14 46.29 14.93
C SER A 44 -2.47 45.51 14.93
N LEU A 45 -3.10 45.39 13.76
CA LEU A 45 -4.26 44.52 13.54
C LEU A 45 -3.90 43.03 13.74
N LEU A 46 -2.60 42.71 13.80
CA LEU A 46 -2.09 41.38 14.11
C LEU A 46 -1.93 41.23 15.64
N PRO A 47 -2.43 40.14 16.26
CA PRO A 47 -2.21 39.85 17.67
C PRO A 47 -0.72 39.87 18.02
N GLN A 48 -0.38 40.34 19.22
CA GLN A 48 0.96 40.17 19.78
C GLN A 48 1.20 38.67 20.00
N ASN A 49 2.40 38.15 19.70
CA ASN A 49 2.69 36.73 19.87
C ASN A 49 3.28 36.47 21.27
N VAL A 50 2.78 35.47 21.99
CA VAL A 50 3.31 35.04 23.30
C VAL A 50 4.25 33.84 23.17
N GLY A 51 4.13 33.06 22.09
CA GLY A 51 5.01 31.92 21.83
C GLY A 51 4.54 31.07 20.66
N ILE A 52 5.39 30.15 20.22
CA ILE A 52 5.09 29.09 19.25
C ILE A 52 5.58 27.79 19.88
N ALA A 53 4.83 26.70 19.73
CA ALA A 53 5.10 25.40 20.36
C ALA A 53 5.14 25.48 21.89
N VAL A 54 4.14 26.15 22.48
CA VAL A 54 3.93 26.15 23.93
C VAL A 54 3.49 24.74 24.35
N ALA A 55 4.17 24.14 25.33
CA ALA A 55 3.79 22.82 25.84
C ALA A 55 2.37 22.86 26.42
N THR A 56 1.61 21.78 26.29
CA THR A 56 0.19 21.81 26.64
C THR A 56 -0.07 21.91 28.14
N ASP A 57 0.90 21.59 28.98
CA ASP A 57 0.88 21.77 30.43
C ASP A 57 1.49 23.09 30.90
N ASP A 58 2.04 23.89 29.99
CA ASP A 58 2.71 25.14 30.31
C ASP A 58 1.74 26.32 30.48
N THR A 59 2.24 27.37 31.10
CA THR A 59 1.49 28.59 31.40
C THR A 59 1.88 29.72 30.46
N VAL A 60 0.98 30.69 30.29
CA VAL A 60 1.19 31.86 29.43
C VAL A 60 1.17 33.12 30.28
N THR A 61 2.26 33.90 30.27
CA THR A 61 2.33 35.16 31.02
C THR A 61 2.08 36.37 30.12
N LEU A 62 1.10 37.19 30.50
CA LEU A 62 0.80 38.49 29.90
C LEU A 62 1.49 39.58 30.72
N ALA A 63 2.44 40.29 30.13
CA ALA A 63 3.11 41.42 30.76
C ALA A 63 2.43 42.75 30.42
N PHE A 64 2.31 43.62 31.42
CA PHE A 64 1.78 44.97 31.32
C PHE A 64 2.89 45.97 31.67
N ASP A 65 2.85 47.14 31.03
CA ASP A 65 3.81 48.24 31.27
C ASP A 65 3.48 49.07 32.51
N ALA A 66 2.33 48.82 33.13
CA ALA A 66 1.86 49.43 34.37
C ALA A 66 1.05 48.42 35.20
N ALA A 67 0.91 48.70 36.51
CA ALA A 67 0.09 47.88 37.39
C ALA A 67 -1.39 47.93 36.97
N MET A 68 -2.02 46.76 36.86
CA MET A 68 -3.42 46.58 36.46
C MET A 68 -4.36 46.38 37.65
N ASP A 69 -5.66 46.63 37.47
CA ASP A 69 -6.70 46.15 38.38
C ASP A 69 -7.06 44.69 38.02
N PRO A 70 -6.70 43.70 38.87
CA PRO A 70 -6.94 42.29 38.59
C PRO A 70 -8.39 41.96 38.27
N VAL A 71 -9.34 42.51 39.04
CA VAL A 71 -10.76 42.18 38.90
C VAL A 71 -11.31 42.64 37.55
N SER A 72 -10.88 43.83 37.13
CA SER A 72 -11.27 44.42 35.85
C SER A 72 -10.70 43.60 34.67
N VAL A 73 -9.42 43.22 34.72
CA VAL A 73 -8.78 42.43 33.67
C VAL A 73 -9.37 41.01 33.60
N GLU A 74 -9.54 40.33 34.73
CA GLU A 74 -10.08 38.96 34.78
C GLU A 74 -11.51 38.90 34.23
N SER A 75 -12.36 39.89 34.55
CA SER A 75 -13.73 39.96 34.04
C SER A 75 -13.80 40.25 32.53
N ALA A 76 -12.72 40.81 31.97
CA ALA A 76 -12.61 41.23 30.57
C ALA A 76 -11.70 40.30 29.74
N LEU A 77 -11.17 39.24 30.34
CA LEU A 77 -10.28 38.27 29.71
C LEU A 77 -11.10 37.25 28.91
N GLN A 78 -10.69 36.99 27.68
CA GLN A 78 -11.22 35.91 26.86
C GLN A 78 -10.09 35.07 26.30
N VAL A 79 -10.24 33.75 26.32
CA VAL A 79 -9.33 32.81 25.67
C VAL A 79 -10.11 32.08 24.58
N LEU A 80 -9.61 32.13 23.35
CA LEU A 80 -10.28 31.58 22.16
C LEU A 80 -9.36 30.59 21.43
N PRO A 81 -9.80 29.37 21.05
CA PRO A 81 -11.10 28.79 21.41
C PRO A 81 -11.28 28.69 22.94
N GLU A 82 -12.55 28.63 23.38
CA GLU A 82 -12.88 28.65 24.81
C GLU A 82 -12.19 27.51 25.55
N GLN A 83 -11.38 27.87 26.54
CA GLN A 83 -10.60 26.97 27.38
C GLN A 83 -10.69 27.46 28.81
N LYS A 84 -10.87 26.51 29.73
CA LYS A 84 -10.86 26.83 31.16
C LYS A 84 -9.44 27.06 31.65
N VAL A 85 -9.26 28.13 32.41
CA VAL A 85 -7.96 28.61 32.86
C VAL A 85 -7.99 29.05 34.32
N GLU A 86 -6.87 28.86 34.99
CA GLU A 86 -6.56 29.46 36.29
C GLU A 86 -5.71 30.72 36.08
N LEU A 87 -6.00 31.77 36.84
CA LEU A 87 -5.40 33.08 36.71
C LEU A 87 -4.60 33.41 37.97
N SER A 88 -3.38 33.89 37.81
CA SER A 88 -2.54 34.34 38.94
C SER A 88 -1.72 35.57 38.58
N TRP A 89 -1.63 36.52 39.50
CA TRP A 89 -0.91 37.78 39.31
C TRP A 89 0.40 37.79 40.09
N ASN A 90 1.41 38.48 39.56
CA ASN A 90 2.59 38.85 40.35
C ASN A 90 2.25 39.95 41.37
N GLU A 91 3.13 40.14 42.37
CA GLU A 91 2.90 41.07 43.50
C GLU A 91 2.59 42.52 43.06
N ASP A 92 3.23 42.98 41.99
CA ASP A 92 3.07 44.35 41.48
C ASP A 92 1.90 44.50 40.47
N HIS A 93 1.13 43.44 40.22
CA HIS A 93 0.03 43.38 39.23
C HIS A 93 0.42 43.84 37.82
N THR A 94 1.69 43.63 37.44
CA THR A 94 2.25 43.94 36.12
C THR A 94 2.36 42.71 35.23
N ALA A 95 2.08 41.53 35.75
CA ALA A 95 2.08 40.29 34.98
C ALA A 95 0.93 39.37 35.44
N LEU A 96 0.14 38.90 34.47
CA LEU A 96 -0.90 37.89 34.65
C LEU A 96 -0.43 36.57 34.04
N THR A 97 -0.33 35.53 34.85
CA THR A 97 -0.12 34.16 34.39
C THR A 97 -1.47 33.48 34.18
N VAL A 98 -1.66 32.93 32.98
CA VAL A 98 -2.83 32.17 32.54
C VAL A 98 -2.40 30.71 32.39
N ALA A 99 -2.86 29.85 33.28
CA ALA A 99 -2.59 28.41 33.27
C ALA A 99 -3.84 27.65 32.80
N PRO A 100 -3.75 26.59 31.98
CA PRO A 100 -4.90 25.76 31.67
C PRO A 100 -5.34 24.98 32.93
N GLU A 101 -6.65 24.80 33.16
CA GLU A 101 -7.13 23.97 34.29
C GLU A 101 -6.68 22.50 34.20
N ARG A 102 -6.38 22.01 32.99
CA ARG A 102 -5.87 20.66 32.75
C ARG A 102 -4.69 20.70 31.77
N LEU A 103 -4.99 20.86 30.49
CA LEU A 103 -4.04 21.01 29.39
C LEU A 103 -4.64 21.94 28.36
N TRP A 104 -3.80 22.68 27.64
CA TRP A 104 -4.15 23.23 26.35
C TRP A 104 -4.39 22.10 25.34
N ARG A 105 -5.17 22.35 24.29
CA ARG A 105 -5.26 21.40 23.17
C ARG A 105 -3.97 21.48 22.36
N ALA A 106 -3.38 20.33 22.02
CA ALA A 106 -2.29 20.25 21.07
C ALA A 106 -2.75 20.66 19.64
N ASP A 107 -1.81 21.12 18.80
CA ASP A 107 -2.04 21.66 17.45
C ASP A 107 -3.07 22.80 17.37
N GLU A 108 -3.26 23.55 18.46
CA GLU A 108 -4.27 24.60 18.55
C GLU A 108 -3.62 25.98 18.62
N ARG A 109 -4.23 26.95 17.93
CA ARG A 109 -3.84 28.36 18.06
C ARG A 109 -4.81 29.06 19.00
N TYR A 110 -4.30 29.50 20.13
CA TYR A 110 -5.06 30.29 21.09
C TYR A 110 -4.87 31.79 20.88
N LEU A 111 -5.95 32.53 21.08
CA LEU A 111 -6.01 33.98 21.12
C LEU A 111 -6.55 34.40 22.49
N VAL A 112 -5.70 35.05 23.27
CA VAL A 112 -6.04 35.68 24.55
C VAL A 112 -6.34 37.17 24.31
N VAL A 113 -7.53 37.60 24.68
CA VAL A 113 -8.01 38.97 24.52
C VAL A 113 -8.25 39.59 25.89
N VAL A 114 -7.62 40.74 26.15
CA VAL A 114 -7.94 41.61 27.28
C VAL A 114 -8.70 42.80 26.71
N ALA A 115 -10.00 42.91 27.00
CA ALA A 115 -10.84 43.96 26.41
C ALA A 115 -10.42 45.37 26.87
N ASP A 116 -10.86 46.39 26.12
CA ASP A 116 -10.62 47.81 26.44
C ASP A 116 -11.37 48.30 27.68
N SER A 117 -12.30 47.51 28.21
CA SER A 117 -12.95 47.74 29.51
C SER A 117 -12.03 47.50 30.72
N SER A 118 -10.84 46.93 30.51
CA SER A 118 -9.85 46.69 31.58
C SER A 118 -9.22 47.99 32.07
N ALA A 119 -9.00 48.13 33.38
CA ALA A 119 -8.41 49.31 34.01
C ALA A 119 -7.02 49.06 34.59
N THR A 120 -6.18 50.09 34.62
CA THR A 120 -4.96 50.14 35.43
C THR A 120 -5.32 50.25 36.92
N ALA A 121 -4.38 49.98 37.81
CA ALA A 121 -4.55 50.20 39.25
C ALA A 121 -4.88 51.66 39.62
N ALA A 122 -4.57 52.62 38.72
CA ALA A 122 -4.92 54.03 38.86
C ALA A 122 -6.35 54.36 38.40
N GLY A 123 -7.06 53.42 37.78
CA GLY A 123 -8.43 53.57 37.29
C GLY A 123 -8.57 54.01 35.83
N ASP A 124 -7.46 54.17 35.11
CA ASP A 124 -7.46 54.49 33.68
C ASP A 124 -7.77 53.23 32.86
N VAL A 125 -8.74 53.31 31.94
CA VAL A 125 -9.09 52.19 31.04
C VAL A 125 -8.09 52.06 29.89
N LEU A 126 -7.92 50.82 29.41
CA LEU A 126 -7.14 50.56 28.21
C LEU A 126 -7.75 51.29 27.01
N ARG A 127 -6.89 51.89 26.18
CA ARG A 127 -7.34 52.62 24.97
C ARG A 127 -7.90 51.70 23.89
N SER A 128 -7.53 50.42 23.95
CA SER A 128 -7.81 49.40 22.94
C SER A 128 -7.64 48.01 23.57
N ALA A 129 -8.42 47.05 23.08
CA ALA A 129 -8.29 45.67 23.50
C ALA A 129 -6.90 45.11 23.13
N ARG A 130 -6.22 44.50 24.09
CA ARG A 130 -4.96 43.80 23.88
C ARG A 130 -5.24 42.39 23.40
N ARG A 131 -4.47 41.94 22.42
CA ARG A 131 -4.61 40.62 21.81
C ARG A 131 -3.26 39.93 21.80
N PHE A 132 -3.24 38.73 22.34
CA PHE A 132 -2.08 37.89 22.50
C PHE A 132 -2.38 36.54 21.85
N SER A 133 -1.49 35.98 21.05
CA SER A 133 -1.69 34.64 20.49
C SER A 133 -0.50 33.74 20.71
N PHE A 134 -0.78 32.46 20.91
CA PHE A 134 0.23 31.41 20.95
C PHE A 134 -0.29 30.17 20.22
N THR A 135 0.63 29.31 19.81
CA THR A 135 0.32 28.00 19.23
C THR A 135 0.94 26.95 20.13
N THR A 136 0.16 25.94 20.47
CA THR A 136 0.63 24.81 21.28
C THR A 136 1.48 23.85 20.47
N GLU A 137 2.20 22.97 21.15
CA GLU A 137 2.94 21.86 20.54
C GLU A 137 2.04 20.93 19.72
N THR A 138 2.66 20.14 18.86
CA THR A 138 1.96 19.18 17.99
C THR A 138 1.58 17.92 18.77
N ALA A 139 0.41 17.37 18.47
CA ALA A 139 -0.06 16.15 19.11
C ALA A 139 0.85 14.96 18.73
N PRO A 140 1.09 14.02 19.67
CA PRO A 140 1.85 12.81 19.38
C PRO A 140 1.18 12.03 18.23
N ALA A 141 1.96 11.47 17.32
CA ALA A 141 1.47 10.74 16.16
C ALA A 141 2.28 9.47 15.89
N VAL A 142 1.66 8.49 15.24
CA VAL A 142 2.39 7.30 14.74
C VAL A 142 3.17 7.66 13.49
N THR A 143 4.48 7.45 13.52
CA THR A 143 5.41 7.73 12.42
C THR A 143 5.63 6.51 11.52
N ASP A 144 5.57 5.31 12.09
CA ASP A 144 5.80 4.08 11.37
C ASP A 144 4.96 2.92 11.93
N PHE A 145 4.55 2.02 11.05
CA PHE A 145 3.85 0.79 11.37
C PHE A 145 4.47 -0.33 10.55
N ARG A 146 5.20 -1.22 11.21
CA ARG A 146 5.94 -2.31 10.56
C ARG A 146 5.48 -3.66 11.07
N VAL A 147 5.19 -4.55 10.13
CA VAL A 147 5.03 -5.98 10.41
C VAL A 147 6.33 -6.65 10.02
N ARG A 148 7.12 -7.09 11.00
CA ARG A 148 8.35 -7.84 10.79
C ARG A 148 8.07 -9.32 10.96
N LEU A 149 8.37 -10.06 9.91
CA LEU A 149 8.12 -11.47 9.83
C LEU A 149 9.42 -12.23 10.17
N ALA A 150 9.39 -13.04 11.24
CA ALA A 150 10.33 -14.10 11.62
C ALA A 150 11.85 -13.83 11.55
N SER A 151 12.60 -14.38 10.59
CA SER A 151 13.97 -14.89 10.64
C SER A 151 14.23 -15.99 11.71
N ALA A 152 14.74 -17.14 11.29
CA ALA A 152 15.11 -18.42 11.89
C ALA A 152 16.59 -18.78 11.57
N ASP A 153 17.51 -17.85 11.81
CA ASP A 153 18.97 -18.01 12.01
C ASP A 153 19.70 -19.27 11.48
N LEU A 154 20.74 -19.07 10.65
CA LEU A 154 22.01 -19.82 10.69
C LEU A 154 23.21 -18.93 10.27
N PRO A 155 24.43 -19.20 10.79
CA PRO A 155 25.09 -18.51 11.91
C PRO A 155 25.99 -17.32 11.51
N ALA A 156 26.39 -16.54 12.52
CA ALA A 156 27.41 -15.49 12.44
C ALA A 156 28.74 -16.00 11.86
N SER A 157 29.20 -15.43 10.74
CA SER A 157 30.60 -15.56 10.32
C SER A 157 31.42 -14.38 10.85
N ALA A 158 32.02 -14.62 12.02
CA ALA A 158 33.37 -14.28 12.42
C ALA A 158 34.01 -12.96 11.93
N ASP A 159 34.45 -12.19 12.92
CA ASP A 159 35.60 -11.28 12.90
C ASP A 159 36.63 -11.63 11.81
N ILE A 160 36.85 -10.70 10.87
CA ILE A 160 38.12 -10.63 10.15
C ILE A 160 38.99 -9.61 10.91
N PRO A 161 40.09 -10.03 11.55
CA PRO A 161 40.98 -9.12 12.24
C PRO A 161 41.67 -8.19 11.24
N ALA A 162 41.86 -6.94 11.67
CA ALA A 162 42.75 -5.99 11.02
C ALA A 162 44.18 -6.56 11.00
N ASN A 163 44.85 -6.40 9.84
CA ASN A 163 46.28 -6.57 9.54
C ASN A 163 46.80 -7.92 8.98
N ALA A 164 47.03 -7.96 7.67
CA ALA A 164 48.29 -8.44 7.08
C ALA A 164 48.37 -7.97 5.62
N ASP A 165 49.20 -6.95 5.44
CA ASP A 165 49.90 -6.50 4.23
C ASP A 165 50.28 -7.64 3.27
N LEU A 166 50.11 -7.42 1.96
CA LEU A 166 51.15 -7.66 0.93
C LEU A 166 50.71 -7.05 -0.43
N LEU A 167 51.19 -5.81 -0.62
CA LEU A 167 51.88 -5.29 -1.81
C LEU A 167 51.16 -4.99 -3.15
N ALA A 168 51.30 -3.68 -3.46
CA ALA A 168 51.60 -3.03 -4.74
C ALA A 168 50.38 -2.67 -5.62
N THR A 169 50.18 -1.42 -6.05
CA THR A 169 51.20 -0.43 -6.42
C THR A 169 50.63 1.00 -6.33
N ASP A 170 51.44 1.92 -5.80
CA ASP A 170 51.24 3.36 -5.76
C ASP A 170 51.15 4.00 -7.16
N VAL A 171 50.27 4.99 -7.31
CA VAL A 171 50.62 6.27 -7.96
C VAL A 171 49.92 7.40 -7.19
N VAL A 172 50.72 8.19 -6.48
CA VAL A 172 50.37 9.50 -5.93
C VAL A 172 50.73 10.56 -6.96
N VAL A 173 49.82 11.49 -7.26
CA VAL A 173 50.17 12.89 -7.57
C VAL A 173 49.14 13.85 -6.96
N SER A 174 49.70 14.83 -6.26
CA SER A 174 49.19 15.99 -5.53
C SER A 174 48.34 16.99 -6.32
N ASP A 175 47.41 17.67 -5.64
CA ASP A 175 47.52 19.07 -5.15
C ASP A 175 46.18 19.85 -5.20
N SER A 176 45.89 20.62 -4.16
CA SER A 176 44.75 21.58 -4.04
C SER A 176 45.23 22.99 -4.46
N PRO A 177 44.41 23.98 -4.90
CA PRO A 177 43.39 24.60 -4.04
C PRO A 177 42.14 25.24 -4.72
N SER A 178 41.27 25.70 -3.83
CA SER A 178 39.97 26.37 -3.93
C SER A 178 39.80 27.46 -5.01
N VAL A 179 38.64 27.45 -5.70
CA VAL A 179 38.00 28.66 -6.27
C VAL A 179 36.49 28.62 -5.98
N ARG A 180 35.98 29.74 -5.45
CA ARG A 180 34.56 30.03 -5.21
C ARG A 180 33.82 30.23 -6.54
N SER A 181 32.64 29.62 -6.70
CA SER A 181 31.57 30.16 -7.53
C SER A 181 30.22 29.78 -6.92
N LEU A 182 29.42 30.81 -6.65
CA LEU A 182 28.02 30.72 -6.26
C LEU A 182 27.14 30.46 -7.50
N ASP A 183 26.04 29.75 -7.23
CA ASP A 183 24.76 29.67 -7.93
C ASP A 183 24.63 28.92 -9.27
N ALA A 184 24.12 27.69 -9.16
CA ALA A 184 23.05 27.15 -10.01
C ALA A 184 22.26 26.09 -9.20
N GLY A 185 20.93 26.20 -9.25
CA GLY A 185 19.97 25.60 -8.31
C GLY A 185 20.09 24.09 -8.09
N THR A 186 20.21 23.72 -6.82
CA THR A 186 19.97 22.38 -6.31
C THR A 186 18.46 22.13 -6.32
N GLN A 187 17.99 21.24 -7.20
CA GLN A 187 16.73 20.55 -6.96
C GLN A 187 16.83 19.84 -5.61
N PRO A 188 15.88 20.01 -4.68
CA PRO A 188 15.84 19.17 -3.49
C PRO A 188 15.72 17.71 -3.95
N ALA A 189 16.61 16.87 -3.44
CA ALA A 189 16.48 15.43 -3.54
C ALA A 189 15.08 15.06 -3.04
N GLU A 190 14.27 14.47 -3.92
CA GLU A 190 13.01 13.89 -3.50
C GLU A 190 13.29 12.81 -2.47
N ASP A 191 12.74 13.08 -1.31
CA ASP A 191 12.57 12.28 -0.13
C ASP A 191 12.42 10.78 -0.44
N ALA A 192 13.43 9.99 -0.08
CA ALA A 192 13.39 8.52 -0.13
C ALA A 192 12.51 7.92 0.98
N ALA A 193 11.50 8.67 1.45
CA ALA A 193 10.57 8.32 2.50
C ALA A 193 9.20 7.95 1.92
N SER A 194 9.11 6.98 1.00
CA SER A 194 7.80 6.40 0.65
C SER A 194 7.83 5.11 -0.19
N LEU A 195 8.72 4.15 0.10
CA LEU A 195 8.52 2.80 -0.44
C LEU A 195 8.84 1.73 0.62
N PRO A 196 7.95 0.75 0.86
CA PRO A 196 8.29 -0.41 1.66
C PRO A 196 9.44 -1.19 0.99
N PRO A 197 10.33 -1.82 1.77
CA PRO A 197 11.51 -2.50 1.25
C PRO A 197 11.15 -3.61 0.25
N THR A 198 11.80 -3.59 -0.91
CA THR A 198 11.65 -4.55 -2.02
C THR A 198 12.59 -5.76 -1.92
N ARG A 199 12.96 -6.20 -0.71
CA ARG A 199 13.78 -7.40 -0.52
C ARG A 199 13.17 -8.31 0.54
N THR A 200 12.69 -9.46 0.07
CA THR A 200 12.41 -10.67 0.83
C THR A 200 13.72 -11.18 1.43
N ILE A 201 13.77 -11.37 2.73
CA ILE A 201 14.81 -12.14 3.43
C ILE A 201 14.06 -13.09 4.38
N ASP A 202 14.51 -14.35 4.33
CA ASP A 202 14.17 -15.52 5.16
C ASP A 202 14.04 -15.11 6.65
N GLU A 203 13.10 -15.54 7.50
CA GLU A 203 12.21 -16.69 7.66
C GLU A 203 10.88 -16.22 8.31
N VAL A 204 9.77 -16.96 8.37
CA VAL A 204 8.55 -16.46 9.07
C VAL A 204 7.79 -17.54 9.81
N SER A 205 7.83 -17.56 11.16
CA SER A 205 6.91 -18.37 11.97
C SER A 205 6.76 -17.81 13.39
N ALA A 206 5.54 -17.82 13.93
CA ALA A 206 5.10 -17.58 15.33
C ALA A 206 5.60 -16.35 16.13
N THR A 207 6.64 -15.63 15.72
CA THR A 207 7.26 -14.49 16.43
C THR A 207 7.26 -13.21 15.60
N SER A 208 6.29 -13.07 14.68
CA SER A 208 6.16 -11.86 13.85
C SER A 208 5.90 -10.64 14.73
N SER A 209 6.89 -9.77 14.89
CA SER A 209 6.72 -8.59 15.73
C SER A 209 6.10 -7.45 14.93
N ILE A 210 5.11 -6.81 15.55
CA ILE A 210 4.48 -5.61 15.02
C ILE A 210 5.07 -4.44 15.78
N SER A 211 5.80 -3.59 15.08
CA SER A 211 6.46 -2.42 15.66
C SER A 211 5.72 -1.16 15.23
N ILE A 212 5.43 -0.31 16.21
CA ILE A 212 4.75 0.97 16.04
C ILE A 212 5.64 2.05 16.65
N SER A 213 6.02 3.01 15.82
CA SER A 213 6.88 4.14 16.21
C SER A 213 6.07 5.42 16.35
N PHE A 214 6.48 6.28 17.29
CA PHE A 214 5.78 7.53 17.63
C PHE A 214 6.67 8.75 17.38
N THR A 215 6.07 9.93 17.25
CA THR A 215 6.81 11.21 17.18
C THR A 215 7.37 11.64 18.52
N ASP A 216 6.71 11.24 19.62
CA ASP A 216 6.96 11.71 20.98
C ASP A 216 6.99 10.53 21.97
N GLU A 217 7.47 10.79 23.19
CA GLU A 217 7.52 9.80 24.25
C GLU A 217 6.10 9.53 24.80
N MET A 218 5.61 8.31 24.56
CA MET A 218 4.25 7.94 24.92
C MET A 218 4.09 7.51 26.40
N ASP A 219 2.89 7.68 26.98
CA ASP A 219 2.55 6.95 28.21
C ASP A 219 2.39 5.46 27.86
N THR A 220 3.41 4.68 28.17
CA THR A 220 3.50 3.28 27.77
C THR A 220 2.37 2.43 28.34
N ALA A 221 1.95 2.71 29.59
CA ALA A 221 0.89 1.95 30.23
C ALA A 221 -0.48 2.30 29.65
N ASP A 222 -0.72 3.58 29.32
CA ASP A 222 -1.94 4.02 28.65
C ASP A 222 -2.04 3.47 27.22
N VAL A 223 -0.94 3.45 26.47
CA VAL A 223 -0.88 2.84 25.14
C VAL A 223 -1.17 1.34 25.19
N GLU A 224 -0.57 0.60 26.12
CA GLU A 224 -0.83 -0.83 26.31
C GLU A 224 -2.30 -1.10 26.67
N ALA A 225 -2.91 -0.26 27.52
CA ALA A 225 -4.32 -0.40 27.89
C ALA A 225 -5.30 -0.14 26.73
N HIS A 226 -4.88 0.66 25.73
CA HIS A 226 -5.67 0.98 24.54
C HIS A 226 -5.28 0.15 23.31
N PHE A 227 -4.26 -0.70 23.41
CA PHE A 227 -3.88 -1.63 22.35
C PHE A 227 -4.95 -2.70 22.16
N ALA A 228 -5.46 -2.82 20.94
CA ALA A 228 -6.36 -3.89 20.55
C ALA A 228 -5.99 -4.43 19.17
N ILE A 229 -6.05 -5.76 19.01
CA ILE A 229 -5.90 -6.46 17.73
C ILE A 229 -7.15 -7.27 17.41
N SER A 230 -7.58 -7.26 16.13
CA SER A 230 -8.76 -8.00 15.66
C SER A 230 -8.49 -8.68 14.30
N PRO A 231 -8.73 -10.00 14.13
CA PRO A 231 -9.13 -10.97 15.15
C PRO A 231 -8.20 -11.01 16.36
N GLU A 232 -8.72 -11.43 17.52
CA GLU A 232 -7.96 -11.45 18.76
C GLU A 232 -6.80 -12.45 18.67
N VAL A 233 -5.61 -12.01 19.10
CA VAL A 233 -4.39 -12.82 19.11
C VAL A 233 -3.69 -12.55 20.42
N ALA A 234 -3.37 -13.61 21.16
CA ALA A 234 -2.55 -13.50 22.35
C ALA A 234 -1.12 -13.09 21.97
N GLY A 235 -0.51 -12.19 22.74
CA GLY A 235 0.83 -11.71 22.50
C GLY A 235 1.36 -10.84 23.62
N ASP A 236 2.66 -10.61 23.62
CA ASP A 236 3.38 -9.77 24.57
C ASP A 236 3.61 -8.38 23.97
N LEU A 237 3.40 -7.34 24.77
CA LEU A 237 3.76 -5.96 24.45
C LEU A 237 5.07 -5.61 25.14
N THR A 238 6.01 -5.04 24.38
CA THR A 238 7.30 -4.59 24.87
C THR A 238 7.67 -3.25 24.26
N TRP A 239 8.50 -2.47 24.95
CA TRP A 239 8.95 -1.17 24.47
C TRP A 239 10.44 -1.18 24.19
N THR A 240 10.84 -0.73 23.01
CA THR A 240 12.26 -0.63 22.61
C THR A 240 12.51 0.74 22.00
N GLY A 241 13.30 1.58 22.67
CA GLY A 241 13.66 2.90 22.14
C GLY A 241 12.47 3.85 21.91
N GLY A 242 11.37 3.68 22.65
CA GLY A 242 10.13 4.44 22.47
C GLY A 242 9.12 3.80 21.51
N ASP A 243 9.52 2.73 20.80
CA ASP A 243 8.61 1.99 19.91
C ASP A 243 7.86 0.90 20.69
N LEU A 244 6.56 0.78 20.43
CA LEU A 244 5.77 -0.36 20.88
C LEU A 244 6.03 -1.56 19.97
N VAL A 245 6.33 -2.71 20.56
CA VAL A 245 6.55 -3.98 19.87
C VAL A 245 5.58 -5.02 20.42
N PHE A 246 4.59 -5.41 19.61
CA PHE A 246 3.70 -6.53 19.89
C PHE A 246 4.26 -7.82 19.29
N THR A 247 4.45 -8.84 20.11
CA THR A 247 4.92 -10.17 19.70
C THR A 247 3.82 -11.19 19.99
N PRO A 248 3.09 -11.68 18.96
CA PRO A 248 2.15 -12.78 19.12
C PRO A 248 2.78 -13.99 19.80
N THR A 249 2.08 -14.61 20.75
CA THR A 249 2.48 -15.90 21.34
C THR A 249 1.96 -17.08 20.54
N GLU A 250 0.98 -16.83 19.66
CA GLU A 250 0.43 -17.79 18.72
C GLU A 250 0.64 -17.32 17.28
N ARG A 251 0.68 -18.28 16.35
CA ARG A 251 0.86 -17.98 14.93
C ARG A 251 -0.38 -17.26 14.38
N LEU A 252 -0.15 -16.16 13.65
CA LEU A 252 -1.19 -15.46 12.92
C LEU A 252 -1.74 -16.34 11.78
N GLU A 253 -3.05 -16.29 11.56
CA GLU A 253 -3.72 -17.12 10.57
C GLU A 253 -3.41 -16.64 9.13
N PRO A 254 -2.99 -17.54 8.21
CA PRO A 254 -2.71 -17.18 6.83
C PRO A 254 -3.94 -16.63 6.11
N ALA A 255 -3.73 -15.64 5.22
CA ALA A 255 -4.78 -14.94 4.47
C ALA A 255 -5.84 -14.22 5.31
N VAL A 256 -5.64 -14.05 6.62
CA VAL A 256 -6.50 -13.27 7.49
C VAL A 256 -6.04 -11.81 7.53
N ARG A 257 -7.01 -10.90 7.54
CA ARG A 257 -6.78 -9.47 7.77
C ARG A 257 -6.84 -9.19 9.27
N TYR A 258 -5.77 -8.64 9.81
CA TYR A 258 -5.70 -8.13 11.18
C TYR A 258 -5.79 -6.60 11.19
N THR A 259 -6.46 -6.06 12.21
CA THR A 259 -6.58 -4.63 12.48
C THR A 259 -6.04 -4.36 13.87
N ILE A 260 -5.23 -3.32 14.03
CA ILE A 260 -4.72 -2.83 15.31
C ILE A 260 -5.29 -1.44 15.59
N SER A 261 -5.70 -1.21 16.83
CA SER A 261 -6.16 0.08 17.34
C SER A 261 -5.29 0.52 18.51
N LEU A 262 -4.93 1.80 18.51
CA LEU A 262 -4.35 2.58 19.60
C LEU A 262 -5.21 3.82 19.91
N VAL A 263 -6.48 3.82 19.48
CA VAL A 263 -7.37 4.96 19.67
C VAL A 263 -7.60 5.20 21.16
N GLY A 264 -7.36 6.42 21.61
CA GLY A 264 -7.52 6.83 23.00
C GLY A 264 -6.22 6.87 23.80
N SER A 265 -5.09 6.49 23.21
CA SER A 265 -3.77 6.61 23.84
C SER A 265 -3.29 8.05 23.98
N HIS A 266 -2.43 8.32 24.96
CA HIS A 266 -1.83 9.63 25.23
C HIS A 266 -0.30 9.57 25.39
N ASP A 267 0.37 10.72 25.22
CA ASP A 267 1.76 10.89 25.62
C ASP A 267 1.93 11.11 27.13
N GLY A 268 3.18 11.21 27.59
CA GLY A 268 3.49 11.45 29.00
C GLY A 268 2.97 12.79 29.56
N ALA A 269 2.65 13.76 28.70
CA ALA A 269 2.03 15.04 29.08
C ALA A 269 0.49 14.95 29.14
N GLY A 270 -0.09 13.87 28.61
CA GLY A 270 -1.54 13.66 28.55
C GLY A 270 -2.20 14.23 27.29
N ASN A 271 -1.41 14.52 26.24
CA ASN A 271 -1.90 14.85 24.91
C ASN A 271 -2.40 13.58 24.22
N ALA A 272 -3.59 13.64 23.62
CA ALA A 272 -4.14 12.50 22.92
C ALA A 272 -3.40 12.23 21.61
N LEU A 273 -3.22 10.95 21.26
CA LEU A 273 -2.66 10.49 19.99
C LEU A 273 -3.46 11.10 18.82
N GLY A 274 -2.79 11.94 18.05
CA GLY A 274 -3.29 12.57 16.84
C GLY A 274 -3.22 11.64 15.63
N GLY A 275 -3.89 12.05 14.55
CA GLY A 275 -3.82 11.35 13.26
C GLY A 275 -4.48 9.96 13.25
N LYS A 276 -3.82 8.98 12.61
CA LYS A 276 -4.36 7.62 12.44
C LYS A 276 -4.02 6.77 13.67
N GLY A 277 -5.03 6.39 14.44
CA GLY A 277 -4.90 5.42 15.54
C GLY A 277 -5.25 3.97 15.17
N ASN A 278 -5.56 3.69 13.90
CA ASN A 278 -5.95 2.36 13.42
C ASN A 278 -5.10 1.92 12.22
N PHE A 279 -4.64 0.68 12.27
CA PHE A 279 -3.75 0.06 11.27
C PHE A 279 -4.30 -1.30 10.86
N SER A 280 -3.97 -1.78 9.66
CA SER A 280 -4.36 -3.12 9.24
C SER A 280 -3.33 -3.75 8.33
N PHE A 281 -3.19 -5.06 8.43
CA PHE A 281 -2.33 -5.87 7.57
C PHE A 281 -3.02 -7.20 7.23
N ILE A 282 -2.53 -7.88 6.20
CA ILE A 282 -3.01 -9.20 5.82
C ILE A 282 -1.84 -10.16 5.90
N VAL A 283 -2.02 -11.30 6.58
CA VAL A 283 -1.00 -12.34 6.65
C VAL A 283 -0.91 -13.03 5.29
N GLN A 284 0.31 -13.28 4.82
CA GLN A 284 0.54 -14.01 3.57
C GLN A 284 -0.18 -15.36 3.59
N ARG A 285 -0.73 -15.75 2.44
CA ARG A 285 -1.37 -17.06 2.28
C ARG A 285 -0.27 -18.14 2.20
N GLY A 286 -0.50 -19.28 2.83
CA GLY A 286 0.39 -20.45 2.68
C GLY A 286 0.44 -20.99 1.26
N ALA A 287 1.48 -21.76 0.94
CA ALA A 287 1.65 -22.34 -0.39
C ALA A 287 0.45 -23.22 -0.76
N GLN A 288 0.01 -23.08 -2.01
CA GLN A 288 -1.12 -23.82 -2.56
C GLN A 288 -0.61 -24.80 -3.60
N LEU A 289 -1.17 -26.02 -3.61
CA LEU A 289 -1.00 -26.91 -4.76
C LEU A 289 -1.70 -26.31 -5.99
N ILE A 290 -0.90 -25.86 -6.96
CA ILE A 290 -1.36 -25.21 -8.20
C ILE A 290 -1.88 -26.24 -9.19
N THR A 291 -1.13 -27.33 -9.40
CA THR A 291 -1.50 -28.40 -10.33
C THR A 291 -0.74 -29.68 -10.02
N THR A 292 -1.26 -30.78 -10.56
CA THR A 292 -0.62 -32.10 -10.51
C THR A 292 -0.53 -32.74 -11.88
N ALA A 293 0.45 -33.63 -12.05
CA ALA A 293 0.54 -34.55 -13.17
C ALA A 293 0.84 -35.95 -12.63
N PRO A 294 0.00 -36.97 -12.84
CA PRO A 294 -1.34 -36.91 -13.41
C PRO A 294 -2.28 -35.97 -12.63
N LYS A 295 -3.25 -35.41 -13.36
CA LYS A 295 -4.29 -34.56 -12.75
C LYS A 295 -5.14 -35.36 -11.76
N LEU A 296 -5.72 -34.66 -10.79
CA LEU A 296 -6.73 -35.18 -9.87
C LEU A 296 -7.83 -35.95 -10.63
N GLY A 297 -8.00 -37.22 -10.29
CA GLY A 297 -9.02 -38.11 -10.86
C GLY A 297 -8.74 -38.57 -12.30
N ALA A 298 -7.53 -38.34 -12.84
CA ALA A 298 -7.21 -38.77 -14.20
C ALA A 298 -7.30 -40.30 -14.33
N SER A 299 -7.95 -40.78 -15.39
CA SER A 299 -8.05 -42.20 -15.73
C SER A 299 -7.33 -42.51 -17.03
N ASP A 300 -6.98 -43.78 -17.22
CA ASP A 300 -6.32 -44.29 -18.44
C ASP A 300 -5.01 -43.57 -18.79
N VAL A 301 -4.26 -43.15 -17.76
CA VAL A 301 -2.97 -42.46 -17.93
C VAL A 301 -1.79 -43.44 -17.85
N GLU A 302 -0.70 -43.14 -18.54
CA GLU A 302 0.57 -43.89 -18.44
C GLU A 302 1.69 -42.94 -17.98
N PRO A 303 1.63 -42.43 -16.74
CA PRO A 303 2.63 -41.48 -16.26
C PRO A 303 3.99 -42.14 -16.07
N ALA A 304 5.05 -41.42 -16.44
CA ALA A 304 6.41 -41.77 -16.04
C ALA A 304 6.78 -41.23 -14.65
N THR A 305 6.12 -40.14 -14.23
CA THR A 305 6.38 -39.39 -12.99
C THR A 305 5.06 -38.96 -12.36
N VAL A 306 5.11 -38.64 -11.07
CA VAL A 306 4.06 -37.88 -10.38
C VAL A 306 4.64 -36.54 -9.98
N GLU A 307 3.97 -35.46 -10.34
CA GLU A 307 4.48 -34.10 -10.17
C GLU A 307 3.45 -33.22 -9.48
N MET A 308 3.93 -32.33 -8.62
CA MET A 308 3.18 -31.34 -7.86
C MET A 308 3.84 -29.98 -8.05
N TRP A 309 3.06 -28.95 -8.34
CA TRP A 309 3.53 -27.56 -8.38
C TRP A 309 2.86 -26.76 -7.28
N PHE A 310 3.64 -25.99 -6.54
CA PHE A 310 3.22 -25.18 -5.42
C PHE A 310 3.32 -23.70 -5.75
N SER A 311 2.48 -22.88 -5.11
CA SER A 311 2.44 -21.43 -5.34
C SER A 311 3.64 -20.68 -4.78
N SER A 312 4.34 -21.31 -3.83
CA SER A 312 5.47 -20.75 -3.08
C SER A 312 6.46 -21.86 -2.76
N PRO A 313 7.73 -21.54 -2.47
CA PRO A 313 8.74 -22.53 -2.09
C PRO A 313 8.29 -23.39 -0.91
N MET A 314 8.54 -24.70 -0.98
CA MET A 314 8.20 -25.65 0.06
C MET A 314 9.37 -25.90 1.02
N ASP A 315 9.07 -26.28 2.27
CA ASP A 315 10.05 -26.92 3.15
C ASP A 315 10.30 -28.33 2.60
N VAL A 316 11.43 -28.51 1.93
CA VAL A 316 11.76 -29.75 1.20
C VAL A 316 11.77 -30.96 2.12
N ASP A 317 12.40 -30.85 3.30
CA ASP A 317 12.57 -31.99 4.20
C ASP A 317 11.23 -32.38 4.82
N ALA A 318 10.48 -31.41 5.34
CA ALA A 318 9.16 -31.65 5.91
C ALA A 318 8.16 -32.19 4.88
N THR A 319 8.20 -31.65 3.66
CA THR A 319 7.31 -32.08 2.57
C THR A 319 7.67 -33.48 2.08
N ASN A 320 8.96 -33.81 2.01
CA ASN A 320 9.42 -35.16 1.66
C ASN A 320 9.00 -36.20 2.71
N GLU A 321 9.11 -35.89 4.00
CA GLU A 321 8.67 -36.77 5.10
C GLU A 321 7.16 -36.99 5.08
N ALA A 322 6.38 -35.98 4.68
CA ALA A 322 4.93 -36.04 4.62
C ALA A 322 4.36 -36.61 3.30
N PHE A 323 5.19 -36.84 2.28
CA PHE A 323 4.76 -37.37 0.99
C PHE A 323 4.61 -38.90 1.03
N SER A 324 3.51 -39.41 0.47
CA SER A 324 3.33 -40.84 0.22
C SER A 324 2.54 -41.10 -1.07
N LEU A 325 2.85 -42.23 -1.71
CA LEU A 325 2.11 -42.74 -2.86
C LEU A 325 1.80 -44.22 -2.65
N THR A 326 0.52 -44.59 -2.75
CA THR A 326 0.02 -45.94 -2.45
C THR A 326 -0.79 -46.49 -3.62
N ASP A 327 -0.62 -47.76 -3.96
CA ASP A 327 -1.57 -48.47 -4.83
C ASP A 327 -2.84 -48.77 -4.05
N SER A 328 -3.94 -48.09 -4.37
CA SER A 328 -5.22 -48.18 -3.66
C SER A 328 -5.80 -49.60 -3.64
N SER A 329 -5.43 -50.43 -4.61
CA SER A 329 -5.97 -51.79 -4.74
C SER A 329 -5.25 -52.82 -3.88
N SER A 330 -3.97 -52.57 -3.56
CA SER A 330 -3.15 -53.47 -2.74
C SER A 330 -2.80 -52.88 -1.36
N GLY A 331 -2.95 -51.57 -1.18
CA GLY A 331 -2.47 -50.83 -0.02
C GLY A 331 -0.95 -50.72 0.04
N ALA A 332 -0.22 -51.14 -1.00
CA ALA A 332 1.23 -51.12 -1.00
C ALA A 332 1.77 -49.73 -1.33
N LEU A 333 2.77 -49.29 -0.56
CA LEU A 333 3.54 -48.09 -0.89
C LEU A 333 4.32 -48.30 -2.20
N VAL A 334 4.32 -47.28 -3.04
CA VAL A 334 5.12 -47.25 -4.26
C VAL A 334 6.45 -46.59 -3.93
N GLY A 335 7.53 -47.36 -4.04
CA GLY A 335 8.90 -46.85 -3.88
C GLY A 335 9.29 -45.93 -5.05
N GLY A 336 10.09 -44.92 -4.75
CA GLY A 336 10.62 -43.99 -5.75
C GLY A 336 11.49 -42.91 -5.13
N ARG A 337 11.90 -41.95 -5.96
CA ARG A 337 12.71 -40.80 -5.55
C ARG A 337 11.97 -39.49 -5.75
N LEU A 338 12.14 -38.58 -4.80
CA LEU A 338 11.63 -37.22 -4.83
C LEU A 338 12.75 -36.28 -5.28
N ASN A 339 12.47 -35.48 -6.29
CA ASN A 339 13.35 -34.42 -6.78
C ASN A 339 12.60 -33.10 -6.76
N TRP A 340 13.32 -32.02 -6.49
CA TRP A 340 12.78 -30.66 -6.49
C TRP A 340 13.48 -29.82 -7.55
N ASN A 341 12.77 -28.83 -8.10
CA ASN A 341 13.41 -27.75 -8.85
C ASN A 341 14.19 -26.82 -7.90
N GLU A 342 15.04 -25.96 -8.47
CA GLU A 342 15.88 -25.03 -7.72
C GLU A 342 15.07 -24.09 -6.83
N GLU A 343 13.89 -23.67 -7.31
CA GLU A 343 12.98 -22.78 -6.60
C GLU A 343 12.12 -23.48 -5.53
N ARG A 344 12.27 -24.81 -5.33
CA ARG A 344 11.49 -25.63 -4.36
C ARG A 344 9.97 -25.50 -4.51
N THR A 345 9.50 -25.19 -5.71
CA THR A 345 8.08 -25.00 -6.05
C THR A 345 7.51 -26.14 -6.88
N GLN A 346 8.35 -27.10 -7.30
CA GLN A 346 7.93 -28.28 -8.04
C GLN A 346 8.55 -29.52 -7.42
N LEU A 347 7.71 -30.46 -6.98
CA LEU A 347 8.09 -31.79 -6.55
C LEU A 347 7.83 -32.79 -7.66
N ILE A 348 8.84 -33.60 -8.00
CA ILE A 348 8.77 -34.67 -8.99
C ILE A 348 9.11 -35.99 -8.29
N PHE A 349 8.11 -36.86 -8.18
CA PHE A 349 8.27 -38.25 -7.77
C PHE A 349 8.50 -39.14 -8.99
N SER A 350 9.65 -39.82 -9.02
CA SER A 350 10.00 -40.83 -10.01
C SER A 350 9.91 -42.22 -9.38
N PRO A 351 8.94 -43.07 -9.76
CA PRO A 351 8.79 -44.39 -9.17
C PRO A 351 9.96 -45.30 -9.57
N ASP A 352 10.36 -46.22 -8.68
CA ASP A 352 11.45 -47.18 -8.95
C ASP A 352 11.07 -48.21 -10.04
N GLN A 353 9.77 -48.41 -10.25
CA GLN A 353 9.18 -49.28 -11.27
C GLN A 353 8.01 -48.58 -11.95
N ALA A 354 7.74 -48.89 -13.22
CA ALA A 354 6.59 -48.35 -13.91
C ALA A 354 5.27 -48.71 -13.18
N PHE A 355 4.32 -47.77 -13.15
CA PHE A 355 3.02 -47.99 -12.52
C PHE A 355 2.32 -49.21 -13.12
N ALA A 356 1.89 -50.14 -12.27
CA ALA A 356 1.12 -51.30 -12.71
C ALA A 356 -0.16 -50.84 -13.42
N GLY A 357 -0.43 -51.39 -14.60
CA GLY A 357 -1.55 -50.95 -15.45
C GLY A 357 -2.93 -51.33 -14.89
N GLY A 358 -3.92 -50.46 -15.09
CA GLY A 358 -5.30 -50.66 -14.64
C GLY A 358 -5.48 -50.54 -13.13
N ARG A 359 -4.59 -49.81 -12.45
CA ARG A 359 -4.57 -49.66 -10.99
C ARG A 359 -4.82 -48.21 -10.60
N ALA A 360 -5.49 -48.00 -9.48
CA ALA A 360 -5.64 -46.69 -8.87
C ALA A 360 -4.48 -46.44 -7.89
N PHE A 361 -3.98 -45.20 -7.88
CA PHE A 361 -2.90 -44.76 -7.02
C PHE A 361 -3.31 -43.51 -6.27
N ASP A 362 -3.19 -43.54 -4.95
CA ASP A 362 -3.42 -42.41 -4.06
C ASP A 362 -2.10 -41.71 -3.76
N VAL A 363 -2.07 -40.41 -3.99
CA VAL A 363 -0.96 -39.53 -3.64
C VAL A 363 -1.41 -38.64 -2.50
N VAL A 364 -0.62 -38.61 -1.44
CA VAL A 364 -0.95 -37.88 -0.21
C VAL A 364 0.24 -37.06 0.23
N LEU A 365 -0.04 -35.81 0.53
CA LEU A 365 0.82 -34.93 1.30
C LEU A 365 0.12 -34.70 2.65
N ALA A 366 0.60 -35.40 3.67
CA ALA A 366 -0.05 -35.52 4.97
C ALA A 366 0.21 -34.31 5.89
N ALA A 367 -0.45 -34.31 7.04
CA ALA A 367 -0.18 -33.39 8.14
C ALA A 367 1.33 -33.39 8.48
N GLY A 368 1.96 -32.22 8.42
CA GLY A 368 3.40 -32.03 8.60
C GLY A 368 4.10 -31.41 7.40
N ALA A 369 3.55 -31.58 6.20
CA ALA A 369 4.00 -30.84 5.03
C ALA A 369 3.69 -29.36 5.19
N ARG A 370 4.63 -28.52 4.77
CA ARG A 370 4.55 -27.08 4.93
C ARG A 370 5.37 -26.34 3.90
N ASP A 371 5.00 -25.09 3.66
CA ASP A 371 5.82 -24.21 2.84
C ASP A 371 7.09 -23.75 3.58
N ALA A 372 7.96 -23.02 2.89
CA ALA A 372 9.18 -22.47 3.48
C ALA A 372 8.89 -21.50 4.65
N ASP A 373 7.70 -20.92 4.67
CA ASP A 373 7.19 -20.05 5.74
C ASP A 373 6.48 -20.86 6.86
N GLY A 374 6.54 -22.19 6.81
CA GLY A 374 5.95 -23.09 7.79
C GLY A 374 4.42 -23.15 7.78
N ASN A 375 3.74 -22.61 6.76
CA ASN A 375 2.30 -22.79 6.61
C ASN A 375 1.99 -24.24 6.21
N PRO A 376 1.03 -24.92 6.86
CA PRO A 376 0.71 -26.30 6.53
C PRO A 376 0.12 -26.41 5.12
N VAL A 377 0.55 -27.45 4.40
CA VAL A 377 0.08 -27.75 3.04
C VAL A 377 -0.35 -29.21 3.00
N GLU A 378 -1.63 -29.46 3.23
CA GLU A 378 -2.21 -30.81 3.14
C GLU A 378 -2.98 -30.97 1.84
N THR A 379 -2.74 -32.09 1.15
CA THR A 379 -3.47 -32.39 -0.08
C THR A 379 -3.44 -33.89 -0.36
N SER A 380 -4.47 -34.38 -1.03
CA SER A 380 -4.51 -35.74 -1.53
C SER A 380 -5.26 -35.82 -2.85
N TRP A 381 -4.83 -36.72 -3.72
CA TRP A 381 -5.54 -37.03 -4.96
C TRP A 381 -5.26 -38.44 -5.44
N THR A 382 -6.13 -38.92 -6.33
CA THR A 382 -6.02 -40.26 -6.94
C THR A 382 -5.89 -40.14 -8.46
N PHE A 383 -5.18 -41.08 -9.09
CA PHE A 383 -5.24 -41.31 -10.54
C PHE A 383 -5.28 -42.81 -10.86
N THR A 384 -5.77 -43.17 -12.05
CA THR A 384 -5.85 -44.56 -12.51
C THR A 384 -4.97 -44.77 -13.74
N SER A 385 -4.03 -45.71 -13.66
CA SER A 385 -3.17 -46.07 -14.78
C SER A 385 -3.94 -46.82 -15.86
N LYS A 386 -3.50 -46.66 -17.12
CA LYS A 386 -4.08 -47.37 -18.26
C LYS A 386 -3.91 -48.88 -18.10
N ALA A 387 -4.97 -49.63 -18.42
CA ALA A 387 -4.91 -51.09 -18.45
C ALA A 387 -3.85 -51.56 -19.46
N SER A 388 -2.93 -52.41 -19.01
CA SER A 388 -1.97 -53.04 -19.91
C SER A 388 -2.70 -54.08 -20.76
N LEU A 389 -2.94 -53.75 -22.04
CA LEU A 389 -3.30 -54.74 -23.04
C LEU A 389 -2.03 -55.48 -23.41
N GLY A 390 -1.91 -56.74 -22.97
CA GLY A 390 -0.71 -57.54 -23.20
C GLY A 390 -0.30 -57.59 -24.69
N GLY A 391 0.92 -57.10 -24.97
CA GLY A 391 1.75 -57.51 -26.11
C GLY A 391 1.62 -56.71 -27.41
N GLY A 392 2.73 -56.07 -27.82
CA GLY A 392 2.99 -55.72 -29.23
C GLY A 392 3.61 -54.34 -29.43
N ALA A 393 4.95 -54.30 -29.52
CA ALA A 393 5.70 -53.10 -29.88
C ALA A 393 5.22 -52.48 -31.21
N ARG A 394 5.02 -51.17 -31.24
CA ARG A 394 5.19 -50.37 -32.46
C ARG A 394 5.67 -48.96 -32.14
N SER A 395 6.97 -48.78 -32.32
CA SER A 395 7.60 -47.48 -32.48
C SER A 395 6.93 -46.76 -33.65
N THR A 396 6.39 -45.56 -33.41
CA THR A 396 6.04 -44.62 -34.47
C THR A 396 6.83 -43.34 -34.23
N THR A 397 7.90 -43.20 -35.00
CA THR A 397 8.66 -41.97 -35.14
C THR A 397 7.76 -40.92 -35.78
N SER A 398 7.38 -39.88 -35.03
CA SER A 398 6.73 -38.69 -35.58
C SER A 398 7.77 -37.58 -35.69
N THR A 399 8.32 -37.40 -36.89
CA THR A 399 9.01 -36.17 -37.28
C THR A 399 7.97 -35.10 -37.57
N ARG A 400 7.78 -34.14 -36.64
CA ARG A 400 7.06 -32.90 -36.93
C ARG A 400 8.04 -31.75 -37.00
N THR A 401 8.22 -31.24 -38.21
CA THR A 401 8.87 -29.97 -38.55
C THR A 401 8.25 -28.81 -37.76
N ALA A 402 9.10 -27.99 -37.16
CA ALA A 402 8.73 -26.75 -36.48
C ALA A 402 8.30 -25.68 -37.51
N PRO A 403 7.21 -24.92 -37.28
CA PRO A 403 6.95 -23.70 -38.02
C PRO A 403 7.85 -22.56 -37.53
N MET A 404 8.19 -21.70 -38.48
CA MET A 404 9.12 -20.58 -38.39
C MET A 404 8.56 -19.41 -37.57
N LEU A 405 9.40 -18.83 -36.71
CA LEU A 405 9.17 -17.63 -35.90
C LEU A 405 8.86 -16.40 -36.79
N GLY A 406 7.73 -15.74 -36.55
CA GLY A 406 7.44 -14.39 -37.08
C GLY A 406 8.04 -13.33 -36.16
N ALA A 407 8.56 -12.24 -36.73
CA ALA A 407 9.24 -11.17 -36.00
C ALA A 407 8.32 -10.41 -35.01
N PRO A 408 8.87 -9.80 -33.94
CA PRO A 408 8.12 -8.90 -33.06
C PRO A 408 7.59 -7.69 -33.85
N ALA A 409 6.34 -7.30 -33.59
CA ALA A 409 5.71 -6.14 -34.21
C ALA A 409 6.38 -4.82 -33.76
N PRO A 410 6.44 -3.79 -34.63
CA PRO A 410 7.01 -2.48 -34.28
C PRO A 410 6.20 -1.77 -33.19
N SER A 411 6.91 -1.01 -32.36
CA SER A 411 6.47 -0.31 -31.14
C SER A 411 5.46 0.84 -31.34
N ASP A 412 5.00 1.12 -32.56
CA ASP A 412 4.26 2.35 -32.88
C ASP A 412 2.72 2.21 -32.80
N SER A 413 2.21 1.05 -32.35
CA SER A 413 0.77 0.80 -32.18
C SER A 413 0.41 0.49 -30.72
N LEU A 414 -0.79 0.89 -30.28
CA LEU A 414 -1.28 0.60 -28.92
C LEU A 414 -1.36 -0.91 -28.61
N VAL A 415 -1.64 -1.73 -29.62
CA VAL A 415 -1.62 -3.19 -29.53
C VAL A 415 -0.19 -3.71 -29.34
N GLY A 416 0.79 -3.15 -30.07
CA GLY A 416 2.21 -3.45 -29.86
C GLY A 416 2.71 -2.99 -28.48
N TYR A 417 2.23 -1.84 -28.00
CA TYR A 417 2.52 -1.35 -26.65
C TYR A 417 1.97 -2.29 -25.56
N ALA A 418 0.73 -2.78 -25.71
CA ALA A 418 0.15 -3.77 -24.81
C ALA A 418 0.94 -5.09 -24.81
N LEU A 419 1.35 -5.58 -25.99
CA LEU A 419 2.20 -6.76 -26.11
C LEU A 419 3.54 -6.58 -25.38
N ASN A 420 4.16 -5.40 -25.51
CA ASN A 420 5.40 -5.10 -24.82
C ASN A 420 5.23 -5.10 -23.30
N GLN A 421 4.12 -4.57 -22.78
CA GLN A 421 3.83 -4.65 -21.34
C GLN A 421 3.62 -6.10 -20.88
N ILE A 422 2.83 -6.90 -21.61
CA ILE A 422 2.62 -8.32 -21.32
C ILE A 422 3.95 -9.08 -21.34
N ASN A 423 4.81 -8.84 -22.33
CA ASN A 423 6.08 -9.54 -22.45
C ASN A 423 7.13 -9.03 -21.45
N ALA A 424 7.11 -7.75 -21.07
CA ALA A 424 7.94 -7.23 -19.99
C ALA A 424 7.55 -7.85 -18.66
N ALA A 425 6.25 -7.95 -18.36
CA ALA A 425 5.73 -8.69 -17.22
C ALA A 425 6.16 -10.17 -17.28
N ARG A 426 5.95 -10.87 -18.40
CA ARG A 426 6.37 -12.27 -18.54
C ARG A 426 7.87 -12.46 -18.34
N ALA A 427 8.69 -11.58 -18.91
CA ALA A 427 10.13 -11.61 -18.74
C ALA A 427 10.56 -11.37 -17.29
N ALA A 428 9.92 -10.43 -16.58
CA ALA A 428 10.18 -10.15 -15.17
C ALA A 428 9.88 -11.38 -14.28
N TYR A 429 9.00 -12.27 -14.73
CA TYR A 429 8.63 -13.52 -14.05
C TYR A 429 9.23 -14.77 -14.73
N GLY A 430 10.21 -14.61 -15.62
CA GLY A 430 10.94 -15.73 -16.25
C GLY A 430 10.18 -16.51 -17.32
N PHE A 431 9.03 -16.03 -17.79
CA PHE A 431 8.25 -16.69 -18.83
C PHE A 431 8.66 -16.27 -20.24
N ALA A 432 8.58 -17.23 -21.16
CA ALA A 432 8.80 -16.98 -22.59
C ALA A 432 7.81 -15.91 -23.11
N PRO A 433 8.25 -15.01 -24.00
CA PRO A 433 7.38 -13.98 -24.56
C PRO A 433 6.24 -14.60 -25.38
N LEU A 434 5.11 -13.91 -25.42
CA LEU A 434 4.00 -14.21 -26.32
C LEU A 434 4.20 -13.51 -27.66
N TRP A 435 3.63 -14.11 -28.69
CA TRP A 435 3.52 -13.55 -30.03
C TRP A 435 2.11 -13.03 -30.26
N LEU A 436 2.00 -11.88 -30.93
CA LEU A 436 0.69 -11.37 -31.31
C LEU A 436 0.10 -12.23 -32.43
N ASP A 437 -1.10 -12.77 -32.20
CA ASP A 437 -1.86 -13.51 -33.23
C ASP A 437 -2.92 -12.58 -33.84
N ALA A 438 -2.87 -12.40 -35.16
CA ALA A 438 -3.73 -11.47 -35.87
C ALA A 438 -5.22 -11.90 -35.84
N GLY A 439 -5.50 -13.21 -35.88
CA GLY A 439 -6.88 -13.73 -35.81
C GLY A 439 -7.47 -13.54 -34.43
N MET A 440 -6.69 -13.80 -33.38
CA MET A 440 -7.08 -13.53 -31.99
C MET A 440 -7.26 -12.03 -31.75
N THR A 441 -6.35 -11.19 -32.25
CA THR A 441 -6.43 -9.72 -32.14
C THR A 441 -7.69 -9.18 -32.79
N ALA A 442 -8.07 -9.69 -33.97
CA ALA A 442 -9.32 -9.31 -34.63
C ALA A 442 -10.56 -9.72 -33.81
N ALA A 443 -10.57 -10.93 -33.24
CA ALA A 443 -11.65 -11.42 -32.39
C ALA A 443 -11.82 -10.59 -31.10
N ALA A 444 -10.72 -10.34 -30.39
CA ALA A 444 -10.68 -9.49 -29.19
C ALA A 444 -11.13 -8.06 -29.50
N THR A 445 -10.67 -7.49 -30.62
CA THR A 445 -11.06 -6.13 -31.06
C THR A 445 -12.56 -6.05 -31.34
N ALA A 446 -13.10 -7.01 -32.09
CA ALA A 446 -14.54 -7.04 -32.38
C ALA A 446 -15.38 -7.13 -31.10
N HIS A 447 -14.95 -7.94 -30.12
CA HIS A 447 -15.63 -8.07 -28.84
C HIS A 447 -15.56 -6.80 -27.97
N ALA A 448 -14.40 -6.14 -27.93
CA ALA A 448 -14.25 -4.86 -27.23
C ALA A 448 -15.14 -3.77 -27.86
N TRP A 449 -15.23 -3.73 -29.20
CA TRP A 449 -16.12 -2.81 -29.92
C TRP A 449 -17.62 -3.12 -29.73
N ASP A 450 -18.01 -4.41 -29.66
CA ASP A 450 -19.39 -4.83 -29.35
C ASP A 450 -19.82 -4.25 -27.99
N GLN A 451 -18.95 -4.36 -26.98
CA GLN A 451 -19.19 -3.86 -25.63
C GLN A 451 -19.38 -2.34 -25.56
N VAL A 452 -18.46 -1.56 -26.14
CA VAL A 452 -18.56 -0.09 -26.10
C VAL A 452 -19.66 0.46 -27.01
N SER A 453 -20.01 -0.24 -28.09
CA SER A 453 -21.06 0.20 -29.03
C SER A 453 -22.46 -0.04 -28.49
N TYR A 454 -22.65 -1.07 -27.68
CA TYR A 454 -23.96 -1.46 -27.14
C TYR A 454 -24.10 -1.28 -25.63
N GLY A 455 -23.07 -0.75 -24.96
CA GLY A 455 -23.15 -0.31 -23.56
C GLY A 455 -23.25 -1.47 -22.56
N TYR A 456 -22.43 -2.51 -22.72
CA TYR A 456 -22.37 -3.62 -21.77
C TYR A 456 -20.92 -4.07 -21.52
N TYR A 457 -20.69 -4.84 -20.46
CA TYR A 457 -19.38 -5.40 -20.11
C TYR A 457 -19.52 -6.88 -19.71
N SER A 458 -18.91 -7.80 -20.48
CA SER A 458 -19.04 -9.25 -20.31
C SER A 458 -17.98 -10.05 -21.07
N HIS A 459 -17.64 -11.24 -20.58
CA HIS A 459 -16.85 -12.25 -21.33
C HIS A 459 -17.64 -12.90 -22.48
N THR A 460 -18.96 -12.78 -22.47
CA THR A 460 -19.85 -13.30 -23.51
C THR A 460 -20.33 -12.16 -24.38
N SER A 461 -20.22 -12.30 -25.70
CA SER A 461 -20.70 -11.32 -26.67
C SER A 461 -22.23 -11.26 -26.67
N ARG A 462 -22.80 -10.17 -27.19
CA ARG A 462 -24.27 -9.98 -27.16
C ARG A 462 -25.04 -11.08 -27.90
N ASN A 463 -24.44 -11.67 -28.93
CA ASN A 463 -24.99 -12.80 -29.68
C ASN A 463 -24.87 -14.17 -28.96
N GLY A 464 -24.34 -14.20 -27.74
CA GLY A 464 -24.13 -15.40 -26.94
C GLY A 464 -22.79 -16.11 -27.18
N ALA A 465 -21.92 -15.60 -28.07
CA ALA A 465 -20.63 -16.20 -28.31
C ALA A 465 -19.69 -16.03 -27.10
N SER A 466 -19.16 -17.15 -26.60
CA SER A 466 -18.06 -17.16 -25.62
C SER A 466 -16.72 -16.88 -26.31
N LEU A 467 -15.66 -16.68 -25.53
CA LEU A 467 -14.26 -16.63 -26.02
C LEU A 467 -13.97 -17.76 -27.03
N TYR A 468 -14.30 -19.00 -26.67
CA TYR A 468 -14.07 -20.17 -27.51
C TYR A 468 -14.84 -20.07 -28.84
N GLY A 469 -16.09 -19.59 -28.79
CA GLY A 469 -16.89 -19.35 -29.98
C GLY A 469 -16.31 -18.26 -30.88
N ARG A 470 -15.84 -17.15 -30.30
CA ARG A 470 -15.21 -16.04 -31.03
C ARG A 470 -13.93 -16.47 -31.72
N LEU A 471 -13.03 -17.15 -31.01
CA LEU A 471 -11.76 -17.62 -31.58
C LEU A 471 -11.98 -18.65 -32.69
N ALA A 472 -12.93 -19.58 -32.51
CA ALA A 472 -13.27 -20.56 -33.54
C ALA A 472 -13.87 -19.90 -34.79
N ALA A 473 -14.75 -18.90 -34.63
CA ALA A 473 -15.32 -18.14 -35.74
C ALA A 473 -14.26 -17.31 -36.51
N ALA A 474 -13.22 -16.86 -35.81
CA ALA A 474 -12.06 -16.21 -36.42
C ALA A 474 -11.07 -17.19 -37.09
N GLY A 475 -11.36 -18.49 -37.09
CA GLY A 475 -10.50 -19.53 -37.68
C GLY A 475 -9.21 -19.80 -36.90
N VAL A 476 -9.14 -19.36 -35.64
CA VAL A 476 -7.97 -19.60 -34.78
C VAL A 476 -7.97 -21.06 -34.33
N ALA A 477 -6.86 -21.76 -34.55
CA ALA A 477 -6.65 -23.10 -33.99
C ALA A 477 -6.12 -22.98 -32.56
N PHE A 478 -6.81 -23.59 -31.58
CA PHE A 478 -6.40 -23.58 -30.18
C PHE A 478 -6.94 -24.83 -29.46
N SER A 479 -6.23 -25.31 -28.44
CA SER A 479 -6.68 -26.42 -27.58
C SER A 479 -7.33 -25.95 -26.28
N MET A 480 -7.03 -24.72 -25.88
CA MET A 480 -7.59 -24.01 -24.74
C MET A 480 -7.35 -22.52 -24.96
N ALA A 481 -8.15 -21.69 -24.31
CA ALA A 481 -8.00 -20.25 -24.36
C ALA A 481 -8.44 -19.63 -23.03
N SER A 482 -7.92 -18.45 -22.74
CA SER A 482 -8.34 -17.63 -21.60
C SER A 482 -8.42 -16.15 -21.98
N GLU A 483 -9.17 -15.37 -21.24
CA GLU A 483 -9.42 -13.96 -21.54
C GLU A 483 -9.25 -13.10 -20.27
N ASN A 484 -8.51 -12.00 -20.40
CA ASN A 484 -8.56 -10.89 -19.47
C ASN A 484 -9.34 -9.74 -20.06
N GLN A 485 -10.16 -9.07 -19.25
CA GLN A 485 -10.84 -7.85 -19.67
C GLN A 485 -10.74 -6.77 -18.60
N CYS A 486 -10.72 -5.53 -19.05
CA CYS A 486 -10.77 -4.36 -18.19
C CYS A 486 -11.40 -3.18 -18.93
N HIS A 487 -12.00 -2.24 -18.20
CA HIS A 487 -12.62 -1.06 -18.80
C HIS A 487 -12.57 0.16 -17.90
N TYR A 488 -12.69 1.35 -18.47
CA TYR A 488 -12.78 2.60 -17.72
C TYR A 488 -13.59 3.68 -18.46
N TYR A 489 -14.23 4.60 -17.74
CA TYR A 489 -14.96 5.74 -18.30
C TYR A 489 -14.19 7.04 -18.13
N GLY A 490 -14.09 7.84 -19.19
CA GLY A 490 -13.48 9.18 -19.12
C GLY A 490 -11.95 9.22 -19.01
N MET A 491 -11.27 8.08 -19.20
CA MET A 491 -9.81 8.00 -19.35
C MET A 491 -9.41 7.86 -20.81
N SER A 492 -8.21 8.32 -21.16
CA SER A 492 -7.63 8.09 -22.49
C SER A 492 -7.40 6.59 -22.71
N VAL A 493 -7.28 6.16 -23.97
CA VAL A 493 -7.01 4.76 -24.31
C VAL A 493 -5.67 4.29 -23.70
N THR A 494 -4.62 5.11 -23.80
CA THR A 494 -3.29 4.77 -23.26
C THR A 494 -3.29 4.67 -21.74
N ASP A 495 -3.93 5.62 -21.04
CA ASP A 495 -3.98 5.59 -19.57
C ASP A 495 -4.82 4.40 -19.09
N THR A 496 -5.91 4.09 -19.80
CA THR A 496 -6.74 2.90 -19.49
C THR A 496 -5.91 1.63 -19.66
N LEU A 497 -5.13 1.52 -20.74
CA LEU A 497 -4.26 0.37 -20.98
C LEU A 497 -3.19 0.20 -19.90
N ASN A 498 -2.55 1.29 -19.48
CA ASN A 498 -1.58 1.29 -18.38
C ASN A 498 -2.21 0.87 -17.04
N TRP A 499 -3.37 1.45 -16.73
CA TRP A 499 -4.09 1.13 -15.49
C TRP A 499 -4.55 -0.32 -15.48
N CYS A 500 -5.14 -0.81 -16.57
CA CYS A 500 -5.58 -2.20 -16.69
C CYS A 500 -4.42 -3.18 -16.54
N HIS A 501 -3.29 -2.95 -17.21
CA HIS A 501 -2.12 -3.79 -17.06
C HIS A 501 -1.57 -3.76 -15.63
N GLY A 502 -1.43 -2.57 -15.03
CA GLY A 502 -1.00 -2.44 -13.64
C GLY A 502 -1.95 -3.13 -12.66
N ALA A 503 -3.26 -2.97 -12.84
CA ALA A 503 -4.28 -3.62 -12.02
C ALA A 503 -4.19 -5.15 -12.14
N PHE A 504 -4.13 -5.69 -13.35
CA PHE A 504 -3.94 -7.13 -13.55
C PHE A 504 -2.67 -7.61 -12.89
N MET A 505 -1.54 -6.92 -13.09
CA MET A 505 -0.25 -7.33 -12.54
C MET A 505 -0.12 -7.09 -11.03
N SER A 506 -1.00 -6.29 -10.43
CA SER A 506 -1.10 -6.11 -8.98
C SER A 506 -1.90 -7.21 -8.28
N GLU A 507 -2.59 -8.05 -9.05
CA GLU A 507 -3.33 -9.16 -8.48
C GLU A 507 -2.36 -10.22 -7.93
N PRO A 508 -2.81 -11.02 -6.94
CA PRO A 508 -1.96 -12.05 -6.35
C PRO A 508 -1.48 -13.07 -7.40
N TYR A 509 -0.17 -13.38 -7.41
CA TYR A 509 0.44 -14.39 -8.28
C TYR A 509 1.29 -15.42 -7.49
N PRO A 510 1.22 -16.72 -7.82
CA PRO A 510 0.34 -17.31 -8.83
C PRO A 510 -1.12 -17.29 -8.38
N GLY A 511 -1.97 -16.74 -9.26
CA GLY A 511 -3.39 -16.60 -9.01
C GLY A 511 -4.19 -17.76 -9.57
N LEU A 512 -5.36 -18.03 -8.98
CA LEU A 512 -6.34 -18.95 -9.53
C LEU A 512 -7.45 -18.12 -10.17
N TRP A 513 -7.61 -18.22 -11.49
CA TRP A 513 -8.68 -17.56 -12.25
C TRP A 513 -8.69 -16.03 -12.13
N ASN A 514 -7.50 -15.43 -12.05
CA ASN A 514 -7.34 -13.98 -12.08
C ASN A 514 -6.50 -13.56 -13.30
N HIS A 515 -6.35 -12.26 -13.49
CA HIS A 515 -5.77 -11.69 -14.68
C HIS A 515 -4.26 -11.93 -14.77
N ILE A 516 -3.51 -11.77 -13.66
CA ILE A 516 -2.07 -12.05 -13.66
C ILE A 516 -1.76 -13.51 -14.00
N ALA A 517 -2.59 -14.47 -13.55
CA ALA A 517 -2.42 -15.88 -13.88
C ALA A 517 -2.61 -16.17 -15.37
N ASN A 518 -3.50 -15.42 -16.04
CA ASN A 518 -3.63 -15.48 -17.49
C ASN A 518 -2.41 -14.87 -18.19
N VAL A 519 -1.91 -13.71 -17.74
CA VAL A 519 -0.72 -13.06 -18.33
C VAL A 519 0.52 -13.94 -18.21
N LEU A 520 0.70 -14.59 -17.06
CA LEU A 520 1.91 -15.36 -16.72
C LEU A 520 1.75 -16.87 -16.93
N ASN A 521 0.68 -17.33 -17.62
CA ASN A 521 0.54 -18.76 -17.88
C ASN A 521 1.61 -19.23 -18.89
N PRO A 522 2.45 -20.23 -18.55
CA PRO A 522 3.47 -20.75 -19.45
C PRO A 522 2.90 -21.51 -20.65
N ARG A 523 1.62 -21.92 -20.58
CA ARG A 523 0.96 -22.65 -21.67
C ARG A 523 0.61 -21.75 -22.86
N TRP A 524 0.63 -20.43 -22.68
CA TRP A 524 0.40 -19.49 -23.75
C TRP A 524 1.70 -19.20 -24.49
N ASN A 525 1.63 -19.19 -25.82
CA ASN A 525 2.65 -18.61 -26.69
C ASN A 525 2.08 -17.53 -27.62
N ARG A 526 0.75 -17.35 -27.61
CA ARG A 526 0.04 -16.36 -28.42
C ARG A 526 -0.88 -15.51 -27.56
N VAL A 527 -1.02 -14.24 -27.95
CA VAL A 527 -1.99 -13.31 -27.39
C VAL A 527 -2.66 -12.52 -28.51
N GLY A 528 -3.94 -12.23 -28.36
CA GLY A 528 -4.67 -11.22 -29.13
C GLY A 528 -5.10 -10.09 -28.22
N VAL A 529 -4.88 -8.83 -28.62
CA VAL A 529 -5.26 -7.66 -27.82
C VAL A 529 -6.28 -6.81 -28.59
N GLY A 530 -7.47 -6.63 -28.03
CA GLY A 530 -8.53 -5.79 -28.56
C GLY A 530 -8.72 -4.53 -27.72
N ILE A 531 -8.96 -3.40 -28.39
CA ILE A 531 -9.24 -2.11 -27.76
C ILE A 531 -10.46 -1.50 -28.45
N GLY A 532 -11.54 -1.29 -27.70
CA GLY A 532 -12.74 -0.57 -28.13
C GLY A 532 -12.83 0.77 -27.39
N ASP A 533 -13.13 1.85 -28.11
CA ASP A 533 -13.28 3.19 -27.54
C ASP A 533 -14.40 3.95 -28.27
N ASN A 534 -15.42 4.40 -27.53
CA ASN A 534 -16.51 5.22 -28.08
C ASN A 534 -16.36 6.73 -27.76
N GLY A 535 -15.19 7.16 -27.27
CA GLY A 535 -14.86 8.52 -26.85
C GLY A 535 -15.22 8.84 -25.40
N SER A 536 -15.96 7.95 -24.71
CA SER A 536 -16.34 8.10 -23.30
C SER A 536 -16.05 6.87 -22.45
N HIS A 537 -15.90 5.70 -23.09
CA HIS A 537 -15.70 4.41 -22.46
C HIS A 537 -14.71 3.61 -23.29
N VAL A 538 -13.66 3.12 -22.62
CA VAL A 538 -12.63 2.26 -23.20
C VAL A 538 -12.79 0.86 -22.61
N VAL A 539 -12.79 -0.17 -23.47
CA VAL A 539 -12.76 -1.59 -23.09
C VAL A 539 -11.54 -2.25 -23.74
N ILE A 540 -10.81 -3.04 -22.96
CA ILE A 540 -9.61 -3.76 -23.37
C ILE A 540 -9.81 -5.25 -23.11
N THR A 541 -9.46 -6.06 -24.11
CA THR A 541 -9.62 -7.53 -24.08
C THR A 541 -8.29 -8.18 -24.47
N TRP A 542 -7.77 -9.08 -23.65
CA TRP A 542 -6.59 -9.91 -23.96
C TRP A 542 -6.96 -11.38 -24.00
N ASP A 543 -6.89 -11.97 -25.19
CA ASP A 543 -7.15 -13.39 -25.42
C ASP A 543 -5.82 -14.14 -25.48
N PHE A 544 -5.70 -15.24 -24.74
CA PHE A 544 -4.49 -16.04 -24.65
C PHE A 544 -4.72 -17.44 -25.20
N ALA A 545 -3.74 -17.99 -25.93
CA ALA A 545 -3.78 -19.36 -26.46
C ALA A 545 -2.38 -19.99 -26.61
N PRO A 546 -2.27 -21.33 -26.63
CA PRO A 546 -1.03 -22.07 -26.88
C PRO A 546 -0.64 -22.16 -28.36
#